data_AF-A0A4R1U425-F1
#
_entry.id   AF-A0A4R1U425-F1
#
_cell.length_a   1.000
_cell.length_b   1.000
_cell.length_c   1.000
_cell.angle_alpha   90.00
_cell.angle_beta   90.00
_cell.angle_gamma   90.00
#
_symmetry.space_group_name_H-M   'P 1'
#
loop_
_entity.id
_entity.type
_entity.pdbx_description
1 polymer ?
#
loop_
_entity_poly.entity_id
_entity_poly.type
_entity_poly.pdbx_seq_one_letter_code
_entity_poly.pdbx_strand_id
1 'polypeptide(L)' 'MADPNEPIHIDTEDARAGATPHMTRYILAISLVLVIVIFGFIILR' A
#
# COMPACT_ATOMS: atom_id res chain seq x y z
N MET A 1 -17.00 33.22 -2.83
CA MET A 1 -16.13 33.98 -3.75
C MET A 1 -14.80 33.24 -3.76
N ALA A 2 -14.47 32.57 -4.87
CA ALA A 2 -13.22 31.80 -5.00
C ALA A 2 -12.14 32.74 -5.57
N ASP A 3 -11.00 32.83 -4.90
CA ASP A 3 -9.85 33.63 -5.33
C ASP A 3 -9.21 32.99 -6.59
N PRO A 4 -9.02 33.72 -7.70
CA PRO A 4 -8.42 33.20 -8.92
C PRO A 4 -6.90 32.94 -8.84
N ASN A 5 -6.23 33.21 -7.71
CA ASN A 5 -4.78 33.08 -7.57
C ASN A 5 -4.32 31.86 -6.74
N GLU A 6 -5.20 30.95 -6.36
CA GLU A 6 -4.77 29.73 -5.67
C GLU A 6 -4.26 28.71 -6.72
N PRO A 7 -2.96 28.41 -6.79
CA PRO A 7 -2.47 27.37 -7.67
C PRO A 7 -3.05 26.03 -7.22
N ILE A 8 -3.90 25.46 -8.07
CA ILE A 8 -4.42 24.10 -7.90
C ILE A 8 -3.22 23.12 -7.92
N HIS A 9 -2.72 22.79 -6.73
CA HIS A 9 -1.65 21.83 -6.53
C HIS A 9 -2.27 20.42 -6.58
N ILE A 10 -2.48 19.91 -7.79
CA ILE A 10 -2.85 18.50 -7.98
C ILE A 10 -1.55 17.71 -7.96
N ASP A 11 -1.25 17.12 -6.81
CA ASP A 11 -0.12 16.22 -6.64
C ASP A 11 -0.33 15.03 -7.62
N THR A 12 0.48 15.00 -8.68
CA THR A 12 0.34 13.99 -9.74
C THR A 12 0.72 12.58 -9.24
N GLU A 13 1.38 12.51 -8.08
CA GLU A 13 1.67 11.29 -7.33
C GLU A 13 0.39 10.48 -7.04
N ASP A 14 -0.71 11.15 -6.65
CA ASP A 14 -1.99 10.49 -6.32
C ASP A 14 -2.70 9.88 -7.54
N ALA A 15 -2.42 10.40 -8.75
CA ALA A 15 -3.04 9.91 -9.99
C ALA A 15 -2.39 8.61 -10.51
N ARG A 16 -1.16 8.28 -10.07
CA ARG A 16 -0.41 7.06 -10.44
C ARG A 16 -0.29 6.07 -9.30
N ALA A 17 -0.32 6.54 -8.05
CA ALA A 17 -0.39 5.70 -6.87
C ALA A 17 -1.84 5.23 -6.69
N GLY A 18 -2.22 4.14 -7.38
CA GLY A 18 -3.51 3.50 -7.17
C GLY A 18 -3.84 3.45 -5.67
N ALA A 19 -4.99 4.02 -5.32
CA ALA A 19 -5.46 4.60 -4.05
C ALA A 19 -5.16 3.91 -2.69
N THR A 20 -4.32 2.89 -2.59
CA THR A 20 -4.08 2.14 -1.35
C THR A 20 -2.64 1.57 -1.21
N PRO A 21 -1.55 2.33 -1.43
CA PRO A 21 -0.19 1.82 -1.21
C PRO A 21 0.02 1.27 0.22
N HIS A 22 -0.69 1.84 1.19
CA HIS A 22 -0.63 1.40 2.59
C HIS A 22 -1.28 0.03 2.82
N MET A 23 -2.44 -0.25 2.22
CA MET A 23 -3.14 -1.53 2.40
C MET A 23 -2.37 -2.66 1.73
N THR A 24 -1.92 -2.45 0.50
CA THR A 24 -1.12 -3.45 -0.23
C THR A 24 0.15 -3.82 0.54
N ARG A 25 0.81 -2.84 1.17
CA ARG A 25 2.01 -3.09 1.98
C ARG A 25 1.74 -4.02 3.16
N TYR A 26 0.63 -3.86 3.88
CA TYR A 26 0.29 -4.76 4.99
C TYR A 26 -0.10 -6.16 4.53
N ILE A 27 -0.91 -6.26 3.47
CA ILE A 27 -1.34 -7.55 2.94
C ILE A 27 -0.13 -8.37 2.48
N LEU A 28 0.81 -7.75 1.77
CA LEU A 28 2.04 -8.40 1.32
C LEU A 28 2.89 -8.86 2.50
N ALA A 29 3.10 -8.00 3.51
CA ALA A 29 3.91 -8.35 4.68
C ALA A 29 3.27 -9.49 5.49
N ILE A 30 1.97 -9.42 5.77
CA ILE A 30 1.25 -10.43 6.56
C ILE A 30 1.22 -11.77 5.82
N SER A 31 0.88 -11.76 4.52
CA SER A 31 0.81 -12.97 3.72
C SER A 31 2.17 -13.67 3.59
N LEU A 32 3.24 -12.91 3.40
CA LEU A 32 4.60 -13.46 3.36
C LEU A 32 4.96 -14.16 4.68
N VAL A 33 4.72 -13.50 5.82
CA VAL A 33 4.99 -14.09 7.14
C VAL A 33 4.17 -15.37 7.34
N LEU A 34 2.88 -15.35 6.97
CA LEU A 34 2.01 -16.51 7.08
C LEU A 34 2.54 -17.71 6.27
N VAL A 35 2.96 -17.47 5.03
CA VAL A 35 3.54 -18.53 4.16
C VAL A 35 4.79 -19.10 4.81
N ILE A 36 5.71 -18.26 5.30
CA ILE A 36 6.94 -18.72 5.98
C ILE A 36 6.61 -19.60 7.19
N VAL A 37 5.65 -19.18 8.02
CA VAL A 37 5.23 -19.95 9.21
C VAL A 37 4.62 -21.30 8.81
N ILE A 38 3.74 -21.32 7.81
CA ILE A 38 3.12 -22.56 7.33
C ILE A 38 4.16 -23.53 6.79
N PHE A 39 5.05 -23.06 5.91
CA PHE A 39 6.11 -23.91 5.35
C PHE A 39 7.09 -24.36 6.43
N GLY A 40 7.47 -23.47 7.36
CA GLY A 40 8.31 -23.81 8.51
C GLY A 40 7.68 -24.89 9.38
N PHE A 41 6.37 -24.82 9.63
CA PHE A 41 5.65 -25.85 10.37
C PHE A 41 5.58 -27.17 9.62
N ILE A 42 5.33 -27.15 8.30
CA ILE A 42 5.30 -28.38 7.48
C ILE A 42 6.67 -29.07 7.46
N ILE A 43 7.76 -28.31 7.37
CA ILE A 43 9.13 -28.85 7.29
C ILE A 43 9.61 -29.33 8.67
N LEU A 44 9.25 -28.64 9.75
CA LEU A 44 9.79 -28.90 11.09
C LEU A 44 8.97 -29.92 11.90
N ARG A 45 7.72 -30.21 11.52
CA ARG A 45 6.94 -31.29 12.15
C ARG A 45 7.37 -32.67 11.62
#